data_AF-A0A0F8YFK4-F1
#
_entry.id   AF-A0A0F8YFK4-F1
#
_cell.length_a   1.000
_cell.length_b   1.000
_cell.length_c   1.000
_cell.angle_alpha   90.00
_cell.angle_beta   90.00
_cell.angle_gamma   90.00
#
_symmetry.space_group_name_H-M   'P 1'
#
loop_
_entity.id
_entity.type
_entity.pdbx_description
1 polymer ?
#
loop_
_entity_poly.entity_id
_entity_poly.type
_entity_poly.pdbx_seq_one_letter_code
_entity_poly.pdbx_strand_id
1 'polypeptide(L)'
;AASAWFTGGYLELVGTLFDAAIRRQEVTVAAGDQNVEHGVTFTIQRGPVSIKVGSTSGGAEYVSERELQTGTYSYAFTPTGNFHIELAGRAQAKSLVDSVAVDSAGDFVLPGPWGANDLDNLRWAPSGNVLFISCEGFQQRRLERPTSAAPRSWGISLYQPNDGPFRGINTTTIKLTPSALTGDITLTASRPLFDSTHVGALFSNTSTGQTVAATLTGEDEFTDENSMRIIGVGDSRLFTIEISGRTDSTITLQRSISVPGDWTDVTTFVLDQAATNFDDGLDNQIIYYRIGIKTGDYGTDTVVVTLVSTSGGIKGVVRITAFTSVTSVSAAVLSNLGGTGASRDWQEGSWSDFRGFPSGVAFYEGRLWWGGKGFFFGSISDGFDLFDEDFEGDGGPINRSIA
;
A
#
# COMPACT_ATOMS: atom_id res chain seq x y z
N ALA A 1 -3.28 15.98 4.04
CA ALA A 1 -3.95 14.74 4.49
C ALA A 1 -5.29 15.06 5.17
N ALA A 2 -6.21 14.09 5.30
CA ALA A 2 -7.55 14.30 5.86
C ALA A 2 -8.02 13.14 6.77
N SER A 3 -8.68 13.48 7.88
CA SER A 3 -9.37 12.53 8.76
C SER A 3 -10.85 12.91 8.88
N ALA A 4 -11.75 11.96 8.61
CA ALA A 4 -13.19 12.17 8.61
C ALA A 4 -13.96 10.91 8.98
N TRP A 5 -15.25 11.05 9.31
CA TRP A 5 -16.16 9.91 9.44
C TRP A 5 -16.66 9.48 8.07
N PHE A 6 -16.64 8.18 7.81
CA PHE A 6 -17.10 7.57 6.57
C PHE A 6 -18.38 6.76 6.80
N THR A 7 -19.16 6.57 5.73
CA THR A 7 -20.39 5.78 5.75
C THR A 7 -20.13 4.37 6.30
N GLY A 8 -21.03 3.88 7.16
CA GLY A 8 -20.83 2.62 7.88
C GLY A 8 -20.21 2.77 9.27
N GLY A 9 -19.85 3.99 9.68
CA GLY A 9 -19.34 4.27 11.02
C GLY A 9 -17.81 4.18 11.14
N TYR A 10 -17.11 4.04 10.02
CA TYR A 10 -15.65 3.95 9.98
C TYR A 10 -15.00 5.33 10.16
N LEU A 11 -13.89 5.38 10.89
CA LEU A 11 -12.97 6.52 10.84
C LEU A 11 -12.08 6.36 9.58
N GLU A 12 -12.20 7.31 8.67
CA GLU A 12 -11.41 7.41 7.45
C GLU A 12 -10.15 8.25 7.71
N LEU A 13 -9.01 7.73 7.24
CA LEU A 13 -7.71 8.37 7.26
C LEU A 13 -7.14 8.32 5.83
N VAL A 14 -6.91 9.49 5.24
CA VAL A 14 -6.33 9.64 3.89
C VAL A 14 -5.07 10.49 3.97
N GLY A 15 -3.92 9.85 3.77
CA GLY A 15 -2.64 10.54 3.69
C GLY A 15 -2.47 11.32 2.39
N THR A 16 -1.37 12.04 2.29
CA THR A 16 -0.79 12.46 1.01
C THR A 16 0.49 11.67 0.79
N LEU A 17 1.26 12.01 -0.25
CA LEU A 17 2.60 11.44 -0.44
C LEU A 17 3.55 11.79 0.73
N PHE A 18 3.28 12.88 1.44
CA PHE A 18 4.19 13.46 2.44
C PHE A 18 3.58 13.57 3.85
N ASP A 19 2.26 13.75 3.95
CA ASP A 19 1.56 13.93 5.22
C ASP A 19 0.72 12.72 5.62
N ALA A 20 0.67 12.45 6.92
CA ALA A 20 -0.27 11.51 7.51
C ALA A 20 -1.58 12.20 7.93
N ALA A 21 -2.71 11.52 7.74
CA ALA A 21 -3.97 11.87 8.39
C ALA A 21 -3.94 11.37 9.83
N ILE A 22 -4.00 12.26 10.83
CA ILE A 22 -3.85 11.90 12.24
C ILE A 22 -5.13 12.18 13.03
N ARG A 23 -5.52 11.24 13.88
CA ARG A 23 -6.59 11.39 14.88
C ARG A 23 -6.05 11.02 16.26
N ARG A 24 -6.34 11.85 17.27
CA ARG A 24 -5.94 11.61 18.67
C ARG A 24 -7.15 11.61 19.59
N GLN A 25 -7.10 10.77 20.62
CA GLN A 25 -8.11 10.70 21.67
C GLN A 25 -7.42 10.49 23.02
N GLU A 26 -7.80 11.30 24.01
CA GLU A 26 -7.48 11.02 25.41
C GLU A 26 -8.50 10.04 26.00
N VAL A 27 -8.01 9.07 26.75
CA VAL A 27 -8.81 8.13 27.54
C VAL A 27 -8.55 8.39 29.02
N THR A 28 -9.62 8.73 29.74
CA THR A 28 -9.55 8.98 31.19
C THR A 28 -9.51 7.65 31.95
N VAL A 29 -8.54 7.51 32.86
CA VAL A 29 -8.38 6.32 33.69
C VAL A 29 -8.75 6.63 35.13
N ALA A 30 -9.76 5.93 35.66
CA ALA A 30 -10.17 6.11 37.04
C ALA A 30 -9.05 5.68 38.01
N ALA A 31 -9.02 6.27 39.20
CA ALA A 31 -7.92 6.06 40.15
C ALA A 31 -7.70 4.58 40.53
N GLY A 32 -8.77 3.77 40.59
CA GLY A 32 -8.68 2.33 40.87
C GLY A 32 -8.12 1.49 39.71
N ASP A 33 -8.12 2.05 38.50
CA ASP A 33 -7.67 1.41 37.27
C ASP A 33 -6.26 1.85 36.87
N GLN A 34 -5.65 2.80 37.59
CA GLN A 34 -4.26 3.20 37.37
C GLN A 34 -3.30 2.14 37.92
N ASN A 35 -2.17 1.95 37.24
CA ASN A 35 -1.18 0.90 37.55
C ASN A 35 -1.75 -0.54 37.44
N VAL A 36 -2.87 -0.69 36.75
CA VAL A 36 -3.46 -1.98 36.35
C VAL A 36 -3.22 -2.17 34.85
N GLU A 37 -2.96 -3.40 34.42
CA GLU A 37 -2.81 -3.73 33.00
C GLU A 37 -4.18 -3.68 32.31
N HIS A 38 -4.27 -2.90 31.23
CA HIS A 38 -5.45 -2.79 30.37
C HIS A 38 -5.13 -3.31 28.98
N GLY A 39 -6.11 -3.94 28.35
CA GLY A 39 -6.09 -4.23 26.92
C GLY A 39 -6.82 -3.14 26.14
N VAL A 40 -6.29 -2.76 24.98
CA VAL A 40 -7.01 -1.92 24.01
C VAL A 40 -7.04 -2.65 22.67
N THR A 41 -8.25 -2.95 22.21
CA THR A 41 -8.51 -3.61 20.93
C THR A 41 -8.75 -2.58 19.83
N PHE A 42 -8.05 -2.75 18.72
CA PHE A 42 -8.16 -2.00 17.48
C PHE A 42 -8.69 -2.94 16.39
N THR A 43 -9.78 -2.56 15.73
CA THR A 43 -10.32 -3.26 14.57
C THR A 43 -10.11 -2.40 13.33
N ILE A 44 -9.31 -2.90 12.41
CA ILE A 44 -8.95 -2.22 11.15
C ILE A 44 -9.72 -2.89 10.01
N GLN A 45 -10.63 -2.14 9.42
CA GLN A 45 -11.42 -2.61 8.27
C GLN A 45 -10.62 -2.57 6.98
N ARG A 46 -9.72 -1.58 6.84
CA ARG A 46 -8.80 -1.46 5.71
C ARG A 46 -7.52 -0.78 6.15
N GLY A 47 -6.43 -1.55 6.17
CA GLY A 47 -5.09 -1.03 6.44
C GLY A 47 -4.43 -0.41 5.20
N PRO A 48 -3.24 0.18 5.36
CA PRO A 48 -2.48 0.26 6.60
C PRO A 48 -2.93 1.40 7.53
N VAL A 49 -2.86 1.20 8.85
CA VAL A 49 -3.07 2.25 9.87
C VAL A 49 -1.94 2.19 10.90
N SER A 50 -1.22 3.29 11.09
CA SER A 50 -0.22 3.40 12.16
C SER A 50 -0.89 3.76 13.48
N ILE A 51 -0.45 3.13 14.58
CA ILE A 51 -0.93 3.41 15.94
C ILE A 51 0.21 3.82 16.87
N LYS A 52 -0.09 4.67 17.86
CA LYS A 52 0.75 4.94 19.04
C LYS A 52 -0.12 5.06 20.27
N VAL A 53 0.42 4.65 21.42
CA VAL A 53 -0.23 4.86 22.71
C VAL A 53 0.80 5.39 23.70
N GLY A 54 0.46 6.49 24.38
CA GLY A 54 1.36 7.17 25.29
C GLY A 54 0.67 7.85 26.45
N SER A 55 1.48 8.32 27.39
CA SER A 55 1.06 9.11 28.56
C SER A 55 0.73 10.56 28.20
N THR A 56 1.12 11.00 27.00
CA THR A 56 0.85 12.34 26.46
C THR A 56 0.37 12.25 25.02
N SER A 57 -0.26 13.31 24.51
CA SER A 57 -0.71 13.40 23.12
C SER A 57 0.47 13.26 22.15
N GLY A 58 0.45 12.22 21.30
CA GLY A 58 1.55 11.88 20.39
C GLY A 58 2.70 11.09 21.02
N GLY A 59 2.63 10.82 22.32
CA GLY A 59 3.55 9.94 23.02
C GLY A 59 3.38 8.47 22.59
N ALA A 60 4.43 7.68 22.81
CA ALA A 60 4.48 6.27 22.43
C ALA A 60 5.10 5.39 23.54
N GLU A 61 4.97 5.83 24.79
CA GLU A 61 5.61 5.17 25.93
C GLU A 61 5.00 3.80 26.26
N TYR A 62 3.73 3.59 25.93
CA TYR A 62 3.02 2.34 26.18
C TYR A 62 3.00 1.41 24.97
N VAL A 63 2.72 1.96 23.79
CA VAL A 63 2.80 1.24 22.51
C VAL A 63 3.56 2.13 21.53
N SER A 64 4.75 1.66 21.13
CA SER A 64 5.58 2.29 20.09
C SER A 64 4.83 2.39 18.76
N GLU A 65 5.27 3.24 17.82
CA GLU A 65 4.65 3.30 16.49
C GLU A 65 4.66 1.93 15.81
N ARG A 66 3.50 1.48 15.33
CA ARG A 66 3.37 0.26 14.54
C ARG A 66 2.31 0.41 13.48
N GLU A 67 2.52 -0.21 12.34
CA GLU A 67 1.53 -0.29 11.28
C GLU A 67 0.67 -1.55 11.41
N LEU A 68 -0.64 -1.37 11.37
CA LEU A 68 -1.64 -2.42 11.43
C LEU A 68 -2.24 -2.62 10.05
N GLN A 69 -2.31 -3.87 9.61
CA GLN A 69 -3.01 -4.28 8.40
C GLN A 69 -4.49 -4.52 8.71
N THR A 70 -5.28 -4.94 7.71
CA THR A 70 -6.69 -5.30 7.90
C THR A 70 -6.81 -6.47 8.89
N GLY A 71 -7.43 -6.24 10.05
CA GLY A 71 -7.45 -7.22 11.14
C GLY A 71 -7.86 -6.66 12.49
N THR A 72 -7.76 -7.49 13.53
CA THR A 72 -8.06 -7.13 14.92
C THR A 72 -6.82 -7.34 15.78
N TYR A 73 -6.47 -6.33 16.56
CA TYR A 73 -5.25 -6.28 17.37
C TYR A 73 -5.59 -5.82 18.77
N SER A 74 -5.10 -6.49 19.80
CA SER A 74 -5.18 -6.03 21.19
C SER A 74 -3.79 -5.80 21.75
N TYR A 75 -3.62 -4.64 22.38
CA TYR A 75 -2.39 -4.23 23.03
C TYR A 75 -2.61 -4.09 24.52
N ALA A 76 -1.83 -4.84 25.30
CA ALA A 76 -1.83 -4.80 26.75
C ALA A 76 -0.74 -3.86 27.26
N PHE A 77 -1.10 -2.91 28.13
CA PHE A 77 -0.16 -1.99 28.78
C PHE A 77 -0.68 -1.50 30.14
N THR A 78 0.21 -0.97 30.97
CA THR A 78 -0.11 -0.49 32.33
C THR A 78 0.03 1.03 32.39
N PRO A 79 -1.06 1.81 32.24
CA PRO A 79 -1.02 3.25 32.36
C PRO A 79 -0.89 3.68 33.83
N THR A 80 -0.14 4.76 34.07
CA THR A 80 0.03 5.38 35.40
C THR A 80 -0.98 6.52 35.65
N GLY A 81 -1.78 6.87 34.65
CA GLY A 81 -2.76 7.94 34.63
C GLY A 81 -3.61 7.87 33.36
N ASN A 82 -4.14 9.00 32.90
CA ASN A 82 -4.78 9.07 31.58
C ASN A 82 -3.77 8.70 30.48
N PHE A 83 -4.26 8.16 29.38
CA PHE A 83 -3.43 7.84 28.23
C PHE A 83 -4.05 8.38 26.93
N HIS A 84 -3.23 8.51 25.91
CA HIS A 84 -3.63 9.01 24.60
C HIS A 84 -3.40 7.95 23.53
N ILE A 85 -4.38 7.81 22.65
CA ILE A 85 -4.31 6.96 21.47
C ILE A 85 -4.15 7.89 20.26
N GLU A 86 -3.20 7.56 19.39
CA GLU A 86 -3.03 8.18 18.08
C GLU A 86 -3.23 7.14 16.98
N LEU A 87 -4.04 7.49 15.99
CA LEU A 87 -4.24 6.74 14.75
C LEU A 87 -3.76 7.60 13.59
N ALA A 88 -2.97 7.02 12.68
CA ALA A 88 -2.46 7.72 11.52
C ALA A 88 -2.60 6.90 10.22
N GLY A 89 -3.06 7.52 9.15
CA GLY A 89 -3.10 6.93 7.80
C GLY A 89 -2.18 7.69 6.86
N ARG A 90 -1.24 6.98 6.21
CA ARG A 90 -0.25 7.55 5.29
C ARG A 90 -0.54 7.25 3.83
N ALA A 91 -1.27 6.18 3.55
CA ALA A 91 -1.68 5.84 2.19
C ALA A 91 -2.57 6.94 1.60
N GLN A 92 -2.37 7.24 0.31
CA GLN A 92 -3.25 8.15 -0.44
C GLN A 92 -4.63 7.52 -0.70
N ALA A 93 -4.71 6.19 -0.72
CA ALA A 93 -5.98 5.47 -0.70
C ALA A 93 -6.47 5.35 0.75
N LYS A 94 -7.79 5.37 0.95
CA LYS A 94 -8.40 5.39 2.29
C LYS A 94 -7.97 4.21 3.16
N SER A 95 -7.52 4.52 4.36
CA SER A 95 -7.47 3.57 5.47
C SER A 95 -8.71 3.75 6.34
N LEU A 96 -9.29 2.64 6.80
CA LEU A 96 -10.54 2.62 7.56
C LEU A 96 -10.36 1.89 8.89
N VAL A 97 -10.61 2.61 9.98
CA VAL A 97 -10.67 2.06 11.33
C VAL A 97 -12.14 1.83 11.67
N ASP A 98 -12.48 0.62 12.08
CA ASP A 98 -13.83 0.24 12.51
C ASP A 98 -14.08 0.65 13.95
N SER A 99 -13.20 0.23 14.86
CA SER A 99 -13.40 0.47 16.28
C SER A 99 -12.08 0.48 17.04
N VAL A 100 -12.08 1.23 18.14
CA VAL A 100 -11.06 1.20 19.19
C VAL A 100 -11.80 1.07 20.52
N ALA A 101 -11.51 0.02 21.28
CA ALA A 101 -12.21 -0.30 22.51
C ALA A 101 -11.21 -0.66 23.61
N VAL A 102 -11.46 -0.18 24.83
CA VAL A 102 -10.78 -0.69 26.02
C VAL A 102 -11.44 -2.03 26.38
N ASP A 103 -10.62 -3.06 26.55
CA ASP A 103 -11.08 -4.42 26.79
C ASP A 103 -11.74 -4.55 28.16
N SER A 104 -12.83 -5.31 28.22
CA SER A 104 -13.44 -5.71 29.49
C SER A 104 -12.67 -6.86 30.13
N ALA A 105 -12.77 -7.00 31.46
CA ALA A 105 -12.27 -8.19 32.14
C ALA A 105 -12.91 -9.48 31.58
N GLY A 106 -12.11 -10.53 31.38
CA GLY A 106 -12.59 -11.81 30.88
C GLY A 106 -11.55 -12.53 30.02
N ASP A 107 -12.03 -13.49 29.24
CA ASP A 107 -11.19 -14.25 28.32
C ASP A 107 -10.76 -13.38 27.14
N PHE A 108 -9.48 -13.47 26.81
CA PHE A 108 -8.94 -12.84 25.61
C PHE A 108 -9.34 -13.65 24.36
N VAL A 109 -10.06 -13.02 23.43
CA VAL A 109 -10.56 -13.66 22.21
C VAL A 109 -10.20 -12.80 21.00
N LEU A 110 -9.63 -13.44 19.98
CA LEU A 110 -9.44 -12.85 18.67
C LEU A 110 -10.39 -13.49 17.65
N PRO A 111 -10.97 -12.70 16.73
CA PRO A 111 -11.91 -13.23 15.74
C PRO A 111 -11.17 -14.03 14.66
N GLY A 112 -11.46 -15.32 14.56
CA GLY A 112 -11.05 -16.18 13.44
C GLY A 112 -12.24 -16.47 12.51
N PRO A 113 -12.03 -16.60 11.19
CA PRO A 113 -13.13 -16.90 10.26
C PRO A 113 -13.56 -18.39 10.28
N TRP A 114 -12.80 -19.25 10.95
CA TRP A 114 -12.92 -20.71 10.87
C TRP A 114 -13.95 -21.24 11.87
N GLY A 115 -14.87 -22.06 11.37
CA GLY A 115 -15.81 -22.83 12.19
C GLY A 115 -15.20 -24.14 12.69
N ALA A 116 -15.97 -24.87 13.51
CA ALA A 116 -15.51 -26.14 14.09
C ALA A 116 -15.12 -27.20 13.04
N ASN A 117 -15.78 -27.19 11.88
CA ASN A 117 -15.50 -28.13 10.79
C ASN A 117 -14.25 -27.78 9.97
N ASP A 118 -13.71 -26.56 10.13
CA ASP A 118 -12.54 -26.09 9.38
C ASP A 118 -11.23 -26.41 10.10
N LEU A 119 -11.29 -26.81 11.38
CA LEU A 119 -10.12 -26.98 12.23
C LEU A 119 -9.12 -28.02 11.68
N ASP A 120 -9.63 -29.11 11.09
CA ASP A 120 -8.79 -30.16 10.49
C ASP A 120 -8.09 -29.68 9.21
N ASN A 121 -8.58 -28.59 8.60
CA ASN A 121 -8.03 -27.99 7.39
C ASN A 121 -7.01 -26.89 7.67
N LEU A 122 -6.83 -26.49 8.93
CA LEU A 122 -5.86 -25.47 9.31
C LEU A 122 -4.43 -25.97 9.09
N ARG A 123 -3.62 -25.16 8.42
CA ARG A 123 -2.19 -25.35 8.24
C ARG A 123 -1.48 -24.07 8.63
N TRP A 124 -0.36 -24.18 9.33
CA TRP A 124 0.38 -23.01 9.80
C TRP A 124 1.88 -23.20 9.76
N ALA A 125 2.59 -22.09 9.57
CA ALA A 125 4.05 -22.02 9.59
C ALA A 125 4.50 -20.84 10.45
N PRO A 126 5.29 -21.07 11.51
CA PRO A 126 5.78 -19.99 12.37
C PRO A 126 7.06 -19.36 11.81
N SER A 127 7.20 -18.04 11.99
CA SER A 127 8.45 -17.30 11.82
C SER A 127 8.54 -16.17 12.85
N GLY A 128 9.49 -16.28 13.77
CA GLY A 128 9.66 -15.33 14.88
C GLY A 128 8.39 -15.17 15.70
N ASN A 129 7.80 -13.98 15.68
CA ASN A 129 6.56 -13.65 16.41
C ASN A 129 5.30 -13.71 15.52
N VAL A 130 5.38 -14.28 14.32
CA VAL A 130 4.27 -14.38 13.37
C VAL A 130 3.99 -15.84 13.06
N LEU A 131 2.71 -16.19 13.04
CA LEU A 131 2.20 -17.46 12.54
C LEU A 131 1.42 -17.17 11.26
N PHE A 132 1.89 -17.73 10.15
CA PHE A 132 1.19 -17.67 8.86
C PHE A 132 0.24 -18.85 8.79
N ILE A 133 -1.04 -18.59 8.53
CA ILE A 133 -2.11 -19.59 8.60
C ILE A 133 -2.82 -19.65 7.25
N SER A 134 -3.00 -20.86 6.74
CA SER A 134 -3.88 -21.17 5.60
C SER A 134 -4.98 -22.13 6.04
N CYS A 135 -6.12 -22.04 5.37
CA CYS A 135 -7.22 -22.96 5.51
C CYS A 135 -7.93 -23.05 4.16
N GLU A 136 -8.31 -24.26 3.75
CA GLU A 136 -9.05 -24.44 2.51
C GLU A 136 -10.36 -23.62 2.52
N GLY A 137 -10.57 -22.82 1.48
CA GLY A 137 -11.76 -21.97 1.34
C GLY A 137 -11.67 -20.59 2.00
N PHE A 138 -10.59 -20.27 2.72
CA PHE A 138 -10.43 -18.98 3.41
C PHE A 138 -9.17 -18.25 2.96
N GLN A 139 -9.24 -16.92 2.93
CA GLN A 139 -8.05 -16.09 2.78
C GLN A 139 -7.05 -16.36 3.91
N GLN A 140 -5.75 -16.33 3.59
CA GLN A 140 -4.70 -16.59 4.57
C GLN A 140 -4.72 -15.54 5.68
N ARG A 141 -4.22 -15.91 6.86
CA ARG A 141 -4.16 -15.06 8.05
C ARG A 141 -2.74 -14.98 8.60
N ARG A 142 -2.46 -13.90 9.31
CA ARG A 142 -1.29 -13.73 10.17
C ARG A 142 -1.79 -13.64 11.60
N LEU A 143 -1.28 -14.48 12.48
CA LEU A 143 -1.43 -14.31 13.91
C LEU A 143 -0.10 -13.81 14.46
N GLU A 144 -0.12 -12.65 15.10
CA GLU A 144 1.08 -11.91 15.44
C GLU A 144 1.13 -11.61 16.93
N ARG A 145 2.32 -11.73 17.48
CA ARG A 145 2.66 -11.18 18.79
C ARG A 145 3.56 -9.96 18.59
N PRO A 146 3.09 -8.73 18.85
CA PRO A 146 3.81 -7.52 18.46
C PRO A 146 5.21 -7.42 19.09
N THR A 147 5.38 -7.84 20.34
CA THR A 147 6.68 -7.86 20.99
C THR A 147 6.76 -9.00 22.01
N SER A 148 7.95 -9.56 22.19
CA SER A 148 8.21 -10.51 23.27
C SER A 148 8.15 -9.86 24.66
N ALA A 149 8.31 -8.53 24.74
CA ALA A 149 8.28 -7.78 26.00
C ALA A 149 6.86 -7.52 26.52
N ALA A 150 5.82 -7.66 25.69
CA ALA A 150 4.41 -7.53 26.07
C ALA A 150 3.67 -8.83 25.71
N PRO A 151 3.83 -9.89 26.53
CA PRO A 151 3.39 -11.25 26.17
C PRO A 151 1.87 -11.41 26.01
N ARG A 152 1.08 -10.41 26.45
CA ARG A 152 -0.37 -10.39 26.37
C ARG A 152 -0.94 -9.53 25.24
N SER A 153 -0.08 -8.97 24.38
CA SER A 153 -0.53 -8.29 23.16
C SER A 153 -0.54 -9.26 21.99
N TRP A 154 -1.62 -9.29 21.21
CA TRP A 154 -1.81 -10.20 20.09
C TRP A 154 -2.66 -9.54 19.00
N GLY A 155 -2.45 -9.93 17.75
CA GLY A 155 -3.34 -9.54 16.66
C GLY A 155 -3.50 -10.63 15.63
N ILE A 156 -4.67 -10.66 14.99
CA ILE A 156 -4.95 -11.50 13.83
C ILE A 156 -5.34 -10.61 12.65
N SER A 157 -4.67 -10.80 11.52
CA SER A 157 -4.90 -9.98 10.33
C SER A 157 -4.97 -10.84 9.07
N LEU A 158 -5.51 -10.24 8.02
CA LEU A 158 -5.46 -10.81 6.68
C LEU A 158 -4.00 -10.79 6.20
N TYR A 159 -3.56 -11.90 5.60
CA TYR A 159 -2.35 -11.89 4.81
C TYR A 159 -2.70 -11.33 3.42
N GLN A 160 -2.27 -10.09 3.16
CA GLN A 160 -2.64 -9.31 1.99
C GLN A 160 -1.39 -8.64 1.38
N PRO A 161 -0.57 -9.38 0.62
CA PRO A 161 0.49 -8.74 -0.16
C PRO A 161 -0.11 -7.70 -1.12
N ASN A 162 0.68 -6.67 -1.41
CA ASN A 162 0.26 -5.50 -2.19
C ASN A 162 0.82 -5.50 -3.62
N ASP A 163 1.73 -6.42 -3.94
CA ASP A 163 2.55 -6.44 -5.16
C ASP A 163 2.44 -7.77 -5.94
N GLY A 164 1.52 -8.65 -5.56
CA GLY A 164 1.31 -9.94 -6.20
C GLY A 164 0.86 -11.02 -5.22
N PRO A 165 0.95 -12.30 -5.60
CA PRO A 165 1.38 -12.80 -6.90
C PRO A 165 0.32 -12.58 -7.99
N PHE A 166 0.76 -12.26 -9.21
CA PHE A 166 -0.12 -12.06 -10.36
C PHE A 166 -0.26 -13.32 -11.21
N ARG A 167 -1.33 -13.36 -12.00
CA ARG A 167 -1.51 -14.36 -13.07
C ARG A 167 -0.81 -13.86 -14.33
N GLY A 168 -0.79 -14.70 -15.37
CA GLY A 168 -0.28 -14.30 -16.68
C GLY A 168 -0.98 -13.05 -17.23
N ILE A 169 -0.23 -12.26 -17.98
CA ILE A 169 -0.74 -11.04 -18.64
C ILE A 169 -1.96 -11.34 -19.50
N ASN A 170 -2.91 -10.41 -19.51
CA ASN A 170 -4.09 -10.50 -20.34
C ASN A 170 -3.74 -10.66 -21.82
N THR A 171 -4.23 -11.75 -22.42
CA THR A 171 -4.09 -12.06 -23.85
C THR A 171 -5.34 -11.72 -24.65
N THR A 172 -6.41 -11.28 -23.99
CA THR A 172 -7.66 -10.88 -24.63
C THR A 172 -7.63 -9.42 -25.09
N THR A 173 -8.68 -8.98 -25.77
CA THR A 173 -8.83 -7.57 -26.21
C THR A 173 -9.42 -6.66 -25.11
N ILE A 174 -9.72 -7.17 -23.92
CA ILE A 174 -10.30 -6.37 -22.84
C ILE A 174 -9.26 -5.37 -22.34
N LYS A 175 -9.63 -4.10 -22.30
CA LYS A 175 -8.83 -3.02 -21.72
C LYS A 175 -9.36 -2.57 -20.37
N LEU A 176 -8.45 -2.12 -19.51
CA LEU A 176 -8.72 -1.47 -18.23
C LEU A 176 -8.39 0.03 -18.29
N THR A 177 -9.28 0.85 -17.75
CA THR A 177 -9.16 2.31 -17.71
C THR A 177 -9.36 2.77 -16.26
N PRO A 178 -8.29 3.23 -15.57
CA PRO A 178 -8.41 3.79 -14.24
C PRO A 178 -8.83 5.27 -14.29
N SER A 179 -9.61 5.72 -13.31
CA SER A 179 -10.10 7.11 -13.27
C SER A 179 -9.08 8.14 -12.76
N ALA A 180 -8.06 7.70 -12.03
CA ALA A 180 -6.97 8.54 -11.52
C ALA A 180 -5.70 7.69 -11.31
N LEU A 181 -4.58 8.35 -11.00
CA LEU A 181 -3.28 7.67 -10.80
C LEU A 181 -3.08 7.12 -9.40
N THR A 182 -3.72 7.72 -8.40
CA THR A 182 -3.54 7.44 -6.97
C THR A 182 -4.88 7.50 -6.23
N GLY A 183 -4.90 7.06 -4.98
CA GLY A 183 -6.09 7.13 -4.11
C GLY A 183 -7.13 6.04 -4.37
N ASP A 184 -8.38 6.30 -3.99
CA ASP A 184 -9.51 5.46 -4.36
C ASP A 184 -10.07 5.86 -5.72
N ILE A 185 -10.14 4.91 -6.64
CA ILE A 185 -10.46 5.11 -8.05
C ILE A 185 -11.62 4.22 -8.51
N THR A 186 -12.16 4.54 -9.68
CA THR A 186 -12.96 3.60 -10.47
C THR A 186 -12.06 2.92 -11.50
N LEU A 187 -12.12 1.60 -11.57
CA LEU A 187 -11.46 0.80 -12.60
C LEU A 187 -12.52 0.29 -13.58
N THR A 188 -12.45 0.74 -14.82
CA THR A 188 -13.43 0.42 -15.87
C THR A 188 -12.87 -0.57 -16.87
N ALA A 189 -13.58 -1.67 -17.11
CA ALA A 189 -13.28 -2.65 -18.14
C ALA A 189 -14.11 -2.39 -19.40
N SER A 190 -13.49 -2.49 -20.57
CA SER A 190 -14.16 -2.32 -21.88
C SER A 190 -15.23 -3.38 -22.21
N ARG A 191 -15.23 -4.51 -21.49
CA ARG A 191 -16.18 -5.64 -21.63
C ARG A 191 -16.36 -6.29 -20.25
N PRO A 192 -17.41 -7.10 -20.03
CA PRO A 192 -17.61 -7.83 -18.78
C PRO A 192 -16.35 -8.59 -18.36
N LEU A 193 -15.83 -8.28 -17.18
CA LEU A 193 -14.63 -8.84 -16.59
C LEU A 193 -14.78 -9.08 -15.08
N PHE A 194 -15.48 -8.18 -14.38
CA PHE A 194 -15.56 -8.21 -12.93
C PHE A 194 -16.70 -9.08 -12.42
N ASP A 195 -16.49 -9.72 -11.27
CA ASP A 195 -17.50 -10.40 -10.46
C ASP A 195 -17.56 -9.75 -9.07
N SER A 196 -18.70 -9.89 -8.39
CA SER A 196 -18.85 -9.55 -6.98
C SER A 196 -17.77 -10.18 -6.07
N THR A 197 -17.29 -11.37 -6.40
CA THR A 197 -16.23 -12.07 -5.64
C THR A 197 -14.82 -11.61 -6.01
N HIS A 198 -14.66 -10.54 -6.79
CA HIS A 198 -13.37 -9.87 -6.98
C HIS A 198 -13.06 -8.82 -5.93
N VAL A 199 -13.97 -8.52 -4.99
CA VAL A 199 -13.63 -7.61 -3.88
C VAL A 199 -12.44 -8.19 -3.10
N GLY A 200 -11.42 -7.37 -2.86
CA GLY A 200 -10.13 -7.76 -2.28
C GLY A 200 -9.10 -8.29 -3.28
N ALA A 201 -9.46 -8.55 -4.54
CA ALA A 201 -8.53 -9.00 -5.57
C ALA A 201 -7.57 -7.89 -6.02
N LEU A 202 -6.34 -8.27 -6.35
CA LEU A 202 -5.37 -7.38 -6.99
C LEU A 202 -5.56 -7.34 -8.50
N PHE A 203 -5.29 -6.19 -9.11
CA PHE A 203 -5.09 -6.02 -10.54
C PHE A 203 -3.86 -5.15 -10.76
N SER A 204 -2.91 -5.60 -11.59
CA SER A 204 -1.87 -4.73 -12.12
C SER A 204 -2.35 -4.13 -13.44
N ASN A 205 -1.98 -2.89 -13.72
CA ASN A 205 -2.28 -2.24 -14.99
C ASN A 205 -1.06 -1.42 -15.43
N THR A 206 -0.49 -1.81 -16.56
CA THR A 206 0.65 -1.11 -17.17
C THR A 206 0.13 -0.09 -18.15
N SER A 207 0.45 1.18 -17.90
CA SER A 207 0.06 2.30 -18.74
C SER A 207 0.77 2.30 -20.11
N THR A 208 0.12 2.88 -21.11
CA THR A 208 0.79 3.28 -22.37
C THR A 208 1.22 4.73 -22.22
N GLY A 209 2.53 4.97 -22.21
CA GLY A 209 3.10 6.24 -21.74
C GLY A 209 3.17 6.31 -20.22
N GLN A 210 3.70 7.40 -19.70
CA GLN A 210 3.99 7.59 -18.28
C GLN A 210 3.56 8.98 -17.85
N THR A 211 2.87 9.07 -16.73
CA THR A 211 2.53 10.31 -16.03
C THR A 211 2.98 10.17 -14.60
N VAL A 212 3.79 11.10 -14.14
CA VAL A 212 4.31 11.17 -12.77
C VAL A 212 3.92 12.53 -12.23
N ALA A 213 3.17 12.58 -11.13
CA ALA A 213 2.68 13.83 -10.58
C ALA A 213 2.66 13.80 -9.05
N ALA A 214 2.88 14.95 -8.44
CA ALA A 214 2.76 15.15 -7.00
C ALA A 214 2.27 16.57 -6.68
N THR A 215 1.67 16.71 -5.50
CA THR A 215 1.42 18.01 -4.86
C THR A 215 2.42 18.16 -3.72
N LEU A 216 3.28 19.16 -3.83
CA LEU A 216 4.37 19.46 -2.92
C LEU A 216 3.95 20.59 -1.97
N THR A 217 4.21 20.40 -0.68
CA THR A 217 3.85 21.29 0.44
C THR A 217 4.98 21.40 1.47
N GLY A 218 6.19 20.98 1.12
CA GLY A 218 7.33 20.96 2.02
C GLY A 218 8.69 20.86 1.34
N GLU A 219 9.72 20.88 2.17
CA GLU A 219 11.11 20.63 1.77
C GLU A 219 11.38 19.14 1.60
N ASP A 220 12.33 18.81 0.71
CA ASP A 220 12.77 17.43 0.44
C ASP A 220 11.63 16.52 -0.06
N GLU A 221 10.70 17.11 -0.81
CA GLU A 221 9.54 16.41 -1.37
C GLU A 221 9.74 16.20 -2.87
N PHE A 222 9.80 14.93 -3.29
CA PHE A 222 10.01 14.52 -4.67
C PHE A 222 9.02 13.45 -5.13
N THR A 223 8.86 13.31 -6.45
CA THR A 223 8.09 12.24 -7.09
C THR A 223 8.82 10.89 -7.08
N ASP A 224 9.27 10.43 -5.92
CA ASP A 224 10.14 9.25 -5.78
C ASP A 224 9.41 7.92 -5.97
N GLU A 225 8.18 7.83 -5.46
CA GLU A 225 7.39 6.60 -5.49
C GLU A 225 7.13 6.08 -6.90
N ASN A 226 7.25 6.93 -7.93
CA ASN A 226 7.24 6.55 -9.34
C ASN A 226 8.15 7.48 -10.15
N SER A 227 9.46 7.26 -10.11
CA SER A 227 10.34 7.95 -11.06
C SER A 227 10.00 7.62 -12.51
N MET A 228 10.06 8.62 -13.40
CA MET A 228 9.80 8.43 -14.83
C MET A 228 10.99 7.78 -15.50
N ARG A 229 10.80 6.64 -16.16
CA ARG A 229 11.87 5.92 -16.86
C ARG A 229 11.89 6.29 -18.35
N ILE A 230 12.96 6.92 -18.81
CA ILE A 230 13.16 7.31 -20.21
C ILE A 230 14.23 6.44 -20.88
N ILE A 231 13.88 5.90 -22.05
CA ILE A 231 14.74 5.14 -22.94
C ILE A 231 14.34 5.43 -24.39
N GLY A 232 15.29 5.35 -25.31
CA GLY A 232 15.05 5.49 -26.75
C GLY A 232 16.10 6.36 -27.41
N VAL A 233 15.75 6.90 -28.58
CA VAL A 233 16.59 7.79 -29.40
C VAL A 233 15.75 8.96 -29.95
N GLY A 234 16.33 10.16 -29.97
CA GLY A 234 15.66 11.37 -30.47
C GLY A 234 14.29 11.60 -29.83
N ASP A 235 13.28 11.95 -30.63
CA ASP A 235 11.96 12.37 -30.15
C ASP A 235 11.23 11.34 -29.27
N SER A 236 11.59 10.05 -29.32
CA SER A 236 10.99 9.04 -28.43
C SER A 236 11.35 9.22 -26.96
N ARG A 237 12.39 10.02 -26.67
CA ARG A 237 12.86 10.34 -25.32
C ARG A 237 12.21 11.59 -24.73
N LEU A 238 11.54 12.39 -25.57
CA LEU A 238 10.92 13.64 -25.12
C LEU A 238 9.86 13.35 -24.06
N PHE A 239 9.88 14.14 -23.00
CA PHE A 239 8.82 14.21 -22.00
C PHE A 239 8.51 15.67 -21.69
N THR A 240 7.30 15.95 -21.24
CA THR A 240 6.89 17.30 -20.86
C THR A 240 7.04 17.51 -19.37
N ILE A 241 7.43 18.72 -18.99
CA ILE A 241 7.44 19.20 -17.61
C ILE A 241 6.34 20.25 -17.47
N GLU A 242 5.50 20.09 -16.45
CA GLU A 242 4.44 21.03 -16.08
C GLU A 242 4.55 21.34 -14.58
N ILE A 243 4.49 22.63 -14.24
CA ILE A 243 4.60 23.15 -12.87
C ILE A 243 3.55 24.23 -12.71
N SER A 244 2.73 24.13 -11.67
CA SER A 244 1.69 25.12 -11.37
C SER A 244 1.55 25.37 -9.88
N GLY A 245 1.08 26.58 -9.52
CA GLY A 245 0.80 26.94 -8.13
C GLY A 245 2.03 27.43 -7.36
N ARG A 246 3.17 27.63 -8.04
CA ARG A 246 4.38 28.18 -7.43
C ARG A 246 4.25 29.68 -7.20
N THR A 247 4.74 30.13 -6.05
CA THR A 247 4.92 31.54 -5.72
C THR A 247 6.37 31.82 -5.34
N ASP A 248 6.96 30.97 -4.49
CA ASP A 248 8.29 31.21 -3.90
C ASP A 248 9.17 29.95 -3.79
N SER A 249 8.65 28.72 -3.90
CA SER A 249 9.45 27.46 -3.86
C SER A 249 10.25 27.11 -5.13
N THR A 250 11.55 26.88 -5.05
CA THR A 250 12.35 26.47 -6.23
C THR A 250 12.15 24.98 -6.53
N ILE A 251 11.73 24.66 -7.76
CA ILE A 251 11.51 23.28 -8.20
C ILE A 251 12.75 22.77 -8.90
N THR A 252 13.18 21.54 -8.62
CA THR A 252 14.35 20.92 -9.24
C THR A 252 13.96 19.63 -9.94
N LEU A 253 14.34 19.52 -11.23
CA LEU A 253 14.36 18.24 -11.95
C LEU A 253 15.67 17.54 -11.65
N GLN A 254 15.59 16.28 -11.23
CA GLN A 254 16.74 15.42 -11.00
C GLN A 254 16.68 14.19 -11.88
N ARG A 255 17.85 13.63 -12.16
CA ARG A 255 17.98 12.37 -12.89
C ARG A 255 18.86 11.36 -12.16
N SER A 256 18.62 10.08 -12.42
CA SER A 256 19.49 8.98 -12.03
C SER A 256 19.76 8.06 -13.22
N ILE A 257 20.95 7.46 -13.26
CA ILE A 257 21.43 6.68 -14.41
C ILE A 257 21.34 5.20 -14.07
N SER A 258 20.81 4.40 -15.00
CA SER A 258 20.69 2.93 -14.91
C SER A 258 19.72 2.40 -13.85
N VAL A 259 19.75 2.92 -12.63
CA VAL A 259 18.87 2.55 -11.51
C VAL A 259 18.45 3.79 -10.74
N PRO A 260 17.23 3.86 -10.17
CA PRO A 260 16.86 4.91 -9.24
C PRO A 260 17.71 4.89 -7.97
N GLY A 261 18.12 6.06 -7.47
CA GLY A 261 18.78 6.20 -6.16
C GLY A 261 19.85 7.29 -6.12
N ASP A 262 20.75 7.30 -7.10
CA ASP A 262 21.82 8.30 -7.21
C ASP A 262 21.34 9.50 -8.03
N TRP A 263 20.68 10.44 -7.36
CA TRP A 263 20.03 11.58 -8.00
C TRP A 263 20.99 12.76 -8.22
N THR A 264 20.95 13.33 -9.43
CA THR A 264 21.74 14.49 -9.84
C THR A 264 20.84 15.60 -10.39
N ASP A 265 21.11 16.85 -10.01
CA ASP A 265 20.35 18.01 -10.49
C ASP A 265 20.55 18.20 -11.99
N VAL A 266 19.44 18.39 -12.71
CA VAL A 266 19.43 18.63 -14.15
C VAL A 266 19.16 20.09 -14.44
N THR A 267 18.07 20.62 -13.88
CA THR A 267 17.66 22.01 -14.05
C THR A 267 16.75 22.43 -12.90
N THR A 268 16.67 23.73 -12.65
CA THR A 268 15.80 24.34 -11.64
C THR A 268 14.80 25.29 -12.28
N PHE A 269 13.64 25.44 -11.63
CA PHE A 269 12.55 26.28 -12.08
C PHE A 269 12.14 27.25 -10.97
N VAL A 270 12.16 28.53 -11.33
CA VAL A 270 11.76 29.65 -10.46
C VAL A 270 10.48 30.34 -10.97
N LEU A 271 9.79 29.71 -11.90
CA LEU A 271 8.49 30.13 -12.44
C LEU A 271 7.66 28.88 -12.71
N ASP A 272 6.33 29.04 -12.67
CA ASP A 272 5.41 28.05 -13.22
C ASP A 272 5.78 27.74 -14.68
N GLN A 273 5.53 26.51 -15.08
CA GLN A 273 5.82 26.01 -16.42
C GLN A 273 4.54 25.42 -17.00
N ALA A 274 4.07 26.00 -18.10
CA ALA A 274 3.15 25.28 -18.97
C ALA A 274 3.85 24.02 -19.51
N ALA A 275 3.08 23.00 -19.90
CA ALA A 275 3.62 21.75 -20.44
C ALA A 275 4.65 22.01 -21.56
N THR A 276 5.93 21.83 -21.23
CA THR A 276 7.06 22.15 -22.10
C THR A 276 7.88 20.90 -22.35
N ASN A 277 8.19 20.62 -23.62
CA ASN A 277 9.04 19.49 -23.99
C ASN A 277 10.46 19.65 -23.42
N PHE A 278 10.97 18.58 -22.85
CA PHE A 278 12.33 18.43 -22.40
C PHE A 278 13.01 17.30 -23.20
N ASP A 279 14.17 17.61 -23.76
CA ASP A 279 15.05 16.66 -24.43
C ASP A 279 16.31 16.49 -23.57
N ASP A 280 16.66 15.26 -23.24
CA ASP A 280 17.83 14.95 -22.43
C ASP A 280 19.11 14.78 -23.26
N GLY A 281 18.99 14.54 -24.57
CA GLY A 281 20.12 14.23 -25.46
C GLY A 281 20.89 12.96 -25.10
N LEU A 282 20.34 12.06 -24.27
CA LEU A 282 21.00 10.86 -23.75
C LEU A 282 20.56 9.59 -24.49
N ASP A 283 20.65 9.63 -25.81
CA ASP A 283 20.31 8.52 -26.69
C ASP A 283 20.93 7.18 -26.23
N ASN A 284 20.14 6.11 -26.32
CA ASN A 284 20.52 4.74 -25.94
C ASN A 284 20.93 4.56 -24.46
N GLN A 285 20.52 5.47 -23.56
CA GLN A 285 20.69 5.30 -22.12
C GLN A 285 19.34 5.17 -21.40
N ILE A 286 19.32 4.41 -20.31
CA ILE A 286 18.19 4.32 -19.38
C ILE A 286 18.40 5.38 -18.31
N ILE A 287 17.51 6.36 -18.27
CA ILE A 287 17.57 7.48 -17.33
C ILE A 287 16.24 7.54 -16.58
N TYR A 288 16.32 7.71 -15.27
CA TYR A 288 15.16 7.95 -14.41
C TYR A 288 15.09 9.43 -14.07
N TYR A 289 13.89 10.00 -14.07
CA TYR A 289 13.63 11.40 -13.72
C TYR A 289 12.68 11.49 -12.53
N ARG A 290 12.99 12.42 -11.63
CA ARG A 290 12.10 12.88 -10.57
C ARG A 290 12.08 14.40 -10.53
N ILE A 291 11.00 14.96 -10.02
CA ILE A 291 10.85 16.40 -9.86
C ILE A 291 10.35 16.70 -8.44
N GLY A 292 10.83 17.77 -7.83
CA GLY A 292 10.55 18.06 -6.44
C GLY A 292 11.15 19.36 -5.92
N ILE A 293 11.04 19.57 -4.62
CA ILE A 293 11.60 20.71 -3.88
C ILE A 293 12.70 20.19 -2.97
N LYS A 294 13.89 20.79 -3.03
CA LYS A 294 15.02 20.41 -2.18
C LYS A 294 14.92 21.05 -0.80
N THR A 295 15.69 20.52 0.15
CA THR A 295 15.94 21.19 1.44
C THR A 295 16.43 22.62 1.22
N GLY A 296 15.80 23.58 1.90
CA GLY A 296 16.09 25.02 1.78
C GLY A 296 15.50 25.73 0.56
N ASP A 297 14.82 25.01 -0.34
CA ASP A 297 14.21 25.58 -1.55
C ASP A 297 12.67 25.73 -1.45
N TYR A 298 12.06 25.28 -0.34
CA TYR A 298 10.62 25.46 -0.09
C TYR A 298 10.31 26.86 0.45
N GLY A 299 9.23 27.44 -0.06
CA GLY A 299 8.63 28.65 0.44
C GLY A 299 7.38 28.35 1.28
N THR A 300 6.22 28.85 0.84
CA THR A 300 4.94 28.67 1.56
C THR A 300 3.79 28.22 0.67
N ASP A 301 4.10 27.96 -0.60
CA ASP A 301 3.14 27.61 -1.64
C ASP A 301 2.75 26.12 -1.63
N THR A 302 1.73 25.79 -2.42
CA THR A 302 1.32 24.42 -2.70
C THR A 302 1.52 24.19 -4.19
N VAL A 303 2.57 23.46 -4.55
CA VAL A 303 3.01 23.32 -5.95
C VAL A 303 2.57 21.99 -6.51
N VAL A 304 1.96 21.99 -7.69
CA VAL A 304 1.68 20.76 -8.44
C VAL A 304 2.72 20.61 -9.53
N VAL A 305 3.44 19.48 -9.50
CA VAL A 305 4.44 19.12 -10.49
C VAL A 305 3.97 17.91 -11.29
N THR A 306 4.20 17.89 -12.59
CA THR A 306 3.83 16.79 -13.47
C THR A 306 4.87 16.57 -14.56
N LEU A 307 5.26 15.31 -14.75
CA LEU A 307 6.06 14.83 -15.87
C LEU A 307 5.17 13.93 -16.74
N VAL A 308 5.17 14.12 -18.06
CA VAL A 308 4.43 13.24 -18.99
C VAL A 308 5.33 12.76 -20.13
N SER A 309 5.37 11.46 -20.37
CA SER A 309 6.01 10.86 -21.54
C SER A 309 5.02 10.00 -22.32
N THR A 310 5.07 10.04 -23.64
CA THR A 310 4.29 9.14 -24.50
C THR A 310 4.96 7.78 -24.69
N SER A 311 6.20 7.62 -24.22
CA SER A 311 6.96 6.37 -24.33
C SER A 311 7.01 5.61 -22.99
N GLY A 312 7.27 4.31 -23.09
CA GLY A 312 7.30 3.42 -21.93
C GLY A 312 5.94 3.19 -21.29
N GLY A 313 5.96 2.84 -20.01
CA GLY A 313 4.79 2.55 -19.20
C GLY A 313 5.20 2.31 -17.75
N ILE A 314 4.35 2.70 -16.82
CA ILE A 314 4.46 2.33 -15.41
C ILE A 314 3.37 1.30 -15.10
N LYS A 315 3.78 0.21 -14.45
CA LYS A 315 2.92 -0.82 -13.89
C LYS A 315 2.47 -0.36 -12.51
N GLY A 316 1.20 0.04 -12.39
CA GLY A 316 0.60 0.29 -11.08
C GLY A 316 -0.19 -0.92 -10.61
N VAL A 317 -0.45 -0.98 -9.31
CA VAL A 317 -1.23 -2.06 -8.68
C VAL A 317 -2.42 -1.47 -7.94
N VAL A 318 -3.58 -2.09 -8.12
CA VAL A 318 -4.81 -1.71 -7.43
C VAL A 318 -5.45 -2.92 -6.76
N ARG A 319 -6.18 -2.68 -5.66
CA ARG A 319 -7.01 -3.68 -4.98
C ARG A 319 -8.47 -3.29 -5.10
N ILE A 320 -9.33 -4.19 -5.55
CA ILE A 320 -10.77 -3.90 -5.65
C ILE A 320 -11.37 -3.77 -4.24
N THR A 321 -12.13 -2.70 -4.02
CA THR A 321 -12.75 -2.36 -2.72
C THR A 321 -14.26 -2.53 -2.73
N ALA A 322 -14.90 -2.38 -3.90
CA ALA A 322 -16.33 -2.63 -4.05
C ALA A 322 -16.68 -3.01 -5.49
N PHE A 323 -17.63 -3.94 -5.63
CA PHE A 323 -18.21 -4.29 -6.93
C PHE A 323 -19.37 -3.35 -7.27
N THR A 324 -19.35 -2.76 -8.47
CA THR A 324 -20.47 -1.94 -8.98
C THR A 324 -21.20 -2.65 -10.12
N SER A 325 -20.46 -3.16 -11.10
CA SER A 325 -20.99 -3.93 -12.22
C SER A 325 -19.88 -4.77 -12.86
N VAL A 326 -20.27 -5.63 -13.81
CA VAL A 326 -19.30 -6.48 -14.55
C VAL A 326 -18.26 -5.70 -15.36
N THR A 327 -18.44 -4.39 -15.57
CA THR A 327 -17.51 -3.51 -16.30
C THR A 327 -16.93 -2.39 -15.43
N SER A 328 -17.32 -2.27 -14.15
CA SER A 328 -16.88 -1.17 -13.30
C SER A 328 -16.80 -1.60 -11.84
N VAL A 329 -15.69 -1.28 -11.19
CA VAL A 329 -15.44 -1.54 -9.77
C VAL A 329 -14.74 -0.35 -9.12
N SER A 330 -14.93 -0.18 -7.81
CA SER A 330 -14.11 0.72 -7.01
C SER A 330 -12.83 -0.01 -6.62
N ALA A 331 -11.69 0.69 -6.64
CA ALA A 331 -10.40 0.13 -6.29
C ALA A 331 -9.52 1.12 -5.53
N ALA A 332 -8.68 0.60 -4.65
CA ALA A 332 -7.60 1.29 -3.96
C ALA A 332 -6.33 1.21 -4.79
N VAL A 333 -5.68 2.32 -5.10
CA VAL A 333 -4.32 2.29 -5.66
C VAL A 333 -3.33 1.97 -4.54
N LEU A 334 -2.52 0.92 -4.75
CA LEU A 334 -1.48 0.46 -3.84
C LEU A 334 -0.08 0.88 -4.32
N SER A 335 0.11 0.83 -5.64
CA SER A 335 1.28 1.38 -6.33
C SER A 335 0.77 2.27 -7.46
N ASN A 336 1.30 3.47 -7.52
CA ASN A 336 0.80 4.55 -8.37
C ASN A 336 0.76 4.12 -9.84
N LEU A 337 -0.34 4.42 -10.53
CA LEU A 337 -0.51 4.12 -11.95
C LEU A 337 0.22 5.18 -12.80
N GLY A 338 0.68 4.81 -14.00
CA GLY A 338 1.34 5.73 -14.93
C GLY A 338 0.43 6.41 -15.94
N GLY A 339 -0.87 6.17 -15.91
CA GLY A 339 -1.79 6.79 -16.86
C GLY A 339 -3.25 6.38 -16.65
N THR A 340 -4.16 7.23 -17.12
CA THR A 340 -5.62 6.99 -17.11
C THR A 340 -6.17 6.51 -18.45
N GLY A 341 -5.29 6.31 -19.44
CA GLY A 341 -5.66 5.74 -20.74
C GLY A 341 -6.00 4.26 -20.66
N ALA A 342 -6.85 3.80 -21.58
CA ALA A 342 -7.24 2.39 -21.66
C ALA A 342 -6.06 1.49 -22.07
N SER A 343 -5.64 0.59 -21.19
CA SER A 343 -4.54 -0.35 -21.44
C SER A 343 -5.01 -1.80 -21.57
N ARG A 344 -4.37 -2.56 -22.47
CA ARG A 344 -4.58 -4.02 -22.61
C ARG A 344 -3.63 -4.83 -21.72
N ASP A 345 -2.59 -4.19 -21.21
CA ASP A 345 -1.50 -4.82 -20.48
C ASP A 345 -1.81 -4.78 -18.99
N TRP A 346 -2.59 -5.75 -18.55
CA TRP A 346 -2.99 -5.91 -17.16
C TRP A 346 -2.91 -7.37 -16.73
N GLN A 347 -2.72 -7.60 -15.43
CA GLN A 347 -2.75 -8.93 -14.83
C GLN A 347 -3.76 -8.94 -13.68
N GLU A 348 -4.51 -10.03 -13.55
CA GLU A 348 -5.33 -10.30 -12.36
C GLU A 348 -4.45 -10.97 -11.29
N GLY A 349 -4.66 -10.63 -10.02
CA GLY A 349 -4.06 -11.32 -8.90
C GLY A 349 -4.43 -12.80 -8.84
N SER A 350 -3.54 -13.63 -8.32
CA SER A 350 -3.80 -15.07 -8.20
C SER A 350 -4.78 -15.42 -7.09
N TRP A 351 -5.00 -14.51 -6.13
CA TRP A 351 -5.80 -14.74 -4.93
C TRP A 351 -6.96 -13.75 -4.83
N SER A 352 -8.16 -14.31 -4.65
CA SER A 352 -9.43 -13.60 -4.44
C SER A 352 -10.52 -14.61 -4.08
N ASP A 353 -11.69 -14.17 -3.63
CA ASP A 353 -12.82 -15.11 -3.45
C ASP A 353 -13.21 -15.78 -4.78
N PHE A 354 -13.04 -15.08 -5.92
CA PHE A 354 -13.29 -15.63 -7.25
C PHE A 354 -12.30 -16.75 -7.64
N ARG A 355 -11.01 -16.56 -7.39
CA ARG A 355 -9.95 -17.54 -7.74
C ARG A 355 -9.73 -18.58 -6.64
N GLY A 356 -10.13 -18.26 -5.42
CA GLY A 356 -9.82 -18.94 -4.18
C GLY A 356 -8.41 -18.62 -3.68
N PHE A 357 -8.11 -19.21 -2.53
CA PHE A 357 -6.86 -18.98 -1.79
C PHE A 357 -6.05 -20.27 -1.64
N PRO A 358 -4.73 -20.16 -1.39
CA PRO A 358 -3.88 -21.27 -0.99
C PRO A 358 -4.38 -21.98 0.28
N SER A 359 -4.19 -23.30 0.34
CA SER A 359 -4.62 -24.17 1.44
C SER A 359 -3.46 -24.78 2.23
N GLY A 360 -2.22 -24.52 1.84
CA GLY A 360 -1.02 -24.94 2.53
C GLY A 360 0.01 -23.82 2.64
N VAL A 361 0.83 -23.91 3.69
CA VAL A 361 1.87 -22.93 4.00
C VAL A 361 3.12 -23.63 4.54
N ALA A 362 4.29 -23.20 4.10
CA ALA A 362 5.58 -23.68 4.60
C ALA A 362 6.68 -22.63 4.43
N PHE A 363 7.76 -22.75 5.19
CA PHE A 363 9.00 -22.01 4.95
C PHE A 363 10.04 -22.93 4.30
N TYR A 364 10.71 -22.43 3.28
CA TYR A 364 11.83 -23.12 2.63
C TYR A 364 12.75 -22.12 1.95
N GLU A 365 14.06 -22.25 2.18
CA GLU A 365 15.13 -21.41 1.58
C GLU A 365 14.90 -19.89 1.75
N GLY A 366 14.47 -19.47 2.95
CA GLY A 366 14.23 -18.05 3.23
C GLY A 366 12.98 -17.50 2.55
N ARG A 367 12.06 -18.34 2.07
CA ARG A 367 10.80 -17.92 1.43
C ARG A 367 9.60 -18.46 2.16
N LEU A 368 8.53 -17.68 2.18
CA LEU A 368 7.20 -18.15 2.54
C LEU A 368 6.56 -18.76 1.30
N TRP A 369 6.20 -20.04 1.40
CA TRP A 369 5.55 -20.78 0.34
C TRP A 369 4.07 -20.96 0.64
N TRP A 370 3.25 -20.56 -0.32
CA TRP A 370 1.82 -20.82 -0.35
C TRP A 370 1.52 -21.87 -1.42
N GLY A 371 0.94 -22.98 -1.01
CA GLY A 371 0.55 -24.08 -1.90
C GLY A 371 -0.96 -24.26 -1.92
N GLY A 372 -1.52 -24.63 -3.07
CA GLY A 372 -2.93 -24.98 -3.18
C GLY A 372 -3.46 -24.81 -4.61
N LYS A 373 -4.56 -25.51 -4.91
CA LYS A 373 -5.27 -25.42 -6.19
C LYS A 373 -4.36 -25.62 -7.43
N GLY A 374 -3.33 -26.45 -7.31
CA GLY A 374 -2.37 -26.73 -8.38
C GLY A 374 -1.29 -25.65 -8.59
N PHE A 375 -1.16 -24.69 -7.67
CA PHE A 375 -0.12 -23.65 -7.73
C PHE A 375 0.76 -23.66 -6.48
N PHE A 376 2.01 -23.22 -6.67
CA PHE A 376 2.96 -22.87 -5.62
C PHE A 376 3.46 -21.45 -5.84
N PHE A 377 3.35 -20.65 -4.78
CA PHE A 377 3.81 -19.27 -4.74
C PHE A 377 4.87 -19.13 -3.65
N GLY A 378 6.11 -18.87 -4.02
CA GLY A 378 7.18 -18.50 -3.11
C GLY A 378 7.36 -16.98 -3.11
N SER A 379 7.34 -16.37 -1.93
CA SER A 379 7.68 -14.94 -1.75
C SER A 379 9.11 -14.65 -2.20
N ILE A 380 9.47 -13.38 -2.33
CA ILE A 380 10.88 -12.95 -2.39
C ILE A 380 11.64 -13.51 -1.16
N SER A 381 12.91 -13.86 -1.35
CA SER A 381 13.77 -14.32 -0.25
C SER A 381 13.85 -13.25 0.86
N ASP A 382 13.60 -13.66 2.10
CA ASP A 382 13.51 -12.83 3.31
C ASP A 382 12.43 -11.72 3.28
N GLY A 383 11.67 -11.62 2.19
CA GLY A 383 10.53 -10.72 1.99
C GLY A 383 9.23 -11.49 1.97
N PHE A 384 8.77 -12.01 3.12
CA PHE A 384 7.65 -12.95 3.20
C PHE A 384 6.29 -12.42 2.74
N ASP A 385 6.14 -11.11 2.56
CA ASP A 385 4.92 -10.45 2.08
C ASP A 385 5.08 -9.89 0.65
N LEU A 386 6.21 -10.14 0.00
CA LEU A 386 6.56 -9.55 -1.30
C LEU A 386 6.52 -10.60 -2.42
N PHE A 387 5.81 -10.27 -3.49
CA PHE A 387 5.65 -11.09 -4.69
C PHE A 387 5.87 -10.29 -5.98
N ASP A 388 6.59 -9.18 -5.90
CA ASP A 388 6.95 -8.37 -7.06
C ASP A 388 7.77 -9.17 -8.10
N GLU A 389 7.15 -9.41 -9.25
CA GLU A 389 7.76 -10.10 -10.40
C GLU A 389 8.91 -9.32 -11.03
N ASP A 390 8.98 -8.01 -10.77
CA ASP A 390 9.99 -7.11 -11.32
C ASP A 390 11.22 -6.96 -10.40
N PHE A 391 11.26 -7.66 -9.26
CA PHE A 391 12.40 -7.68 -8.34
C PHE A 391 13.67 -8.21 -9.04
N GLU A 392 14.74 -7.42 -8.98
CA GLU A 392 16.00 -7.76 -9.63
C GLU A 392 16.84 -8.77 -8.84
N GLY A 393 17.33 -9.80 -9.53
CA GLY A 393 18.26 -10.81 -8.99
C GLY A 393 17.61 -12.14 -8.62
N ASP A 394 18.44 -13.07 -8.13
CA ASP A 394 18.06 -14.48 -7.89
C ASP A 394 17.09 -14.67 -6.70
N GLY A 395 16.81 -13.58 -5.96
CA GLY A 395 15.85 -13.53 -4.85
C GLY A 395 14.40 -13.33 -5.27
N GLY A 396 14.11 -13.08 -6.55
CA GLY A 396 12.76 -12.80 -7.06
C GLY A 396 11.73 -13.90 -6.75
N PRO A 397 10.43 -13.59 -6.77
CA PRO A 397 9.38 -14.52 -6.34
C PRO A 397 9.23 -15.70 -7.30
N ILE A 398 8.62 -16.78 -6.82
CA ILE A 398 8.39 -18.00 -7.61
C ILE A 398 6.89 -18.22 -7.74
N ASN A 399 6.38 -18.24 -8.97
CA ASN A 399 4.99 -18.58 -9.26
C ASN A 399 4.95 -19.72 -10.28
N ARG A 400 4.54 -20.92 -9.84
CA ARG A 400 4.54 -22.14 -10.66
C ARG A 400 3.24 -22.90 -10.51
N SER A 401 2.75 -23.47 -11.62
CA SER A 401 1.68 -24.46 -11.62
C SER A 401 2.25 -25.87 -11.66
N ILE A 402 1.62 -26.79 -10.93
CA ILE A 402 1.81 -28.23 -11.09
C ILE A 402 0.87 -28.66 -12.23
N ALA A 403 1.43 -29.20 -13.30
CA ALA A 403 0.68 -29.75 -14.44
C ALA A 403 0.19 -31.17 -14.14
#